data_AF-A0A7C1VM64-F1
#
_entry.id   AF-A0A7C1VM64-F1
#
_cell.length_a   1.000
_cell.length_b   1.000
_cell.length_c   1.000
_cell.angle_alpha   90.00
_cell.angle_beta   90.00
_cell.angle_gamma   90.00
#
_symmetry.space_group_name_H-M   'P 1'
#
loop_
_entity.id
_entity.type
_entity.pdbx_description
1 polymer ?
#
loop_
_entity_poly.entity_id
_entity_poly.type
_entity_poly.pdbx_seq_one_letter_code
_entity_poly.pdbx_strand_id
1 'polypeptide(L)'
;MRQIWPAAIIPLLLFLACSSGPTEIEAELTPSQFFQQAQEASDKGNFKLASHYYRSFQEHYPNESERNLWAMYEIAFIYYKTGDNQSALTLFDKLLGQYAENEAKEDAASYPLGPLILAEKIKARIEDKEKIER
;
A
#
# COMPACT_ATOMS: atom_id res chain seq x y z
N MET A 1 -15.02 41.95 52.44
CA MET A 1 -15.48 41.91 51.03
C MET A 1 -14.60 40.90 50.30
N ARG A 2 -15.14 39.73 49.95
CA ARG A 2 -14.38 38.60 49.37
C ARG A 2 -14.74 38.49 47.90
N GLN A 3 -13.87 39.01 47.03
CA GLN A 3 -13.98 38.88 45.57
C GLN A 3 -13.62 37.43 45.21
N ILE A 4 -14.62 36.68 44.76
CA ILE A 4 -14.47 35.31 44.27
C ILE A 4 -14.35 35.45 42.75
N TRP A 5 -13.15 35.27 42.20
CA TRP A 5 -12.95 35.21 40.75
C TRP A 5 -13.54 33.89 40.24
N PRO A 6 -14.50 33.90 39.28
CA PRO A 6 -14.98 32.67 38.70
C PRO A 6 -13.90 32.07 37.80
N ALA A 7 -13.79 30.76 37.92
CA ALA A 7 -12.86 29.90 37.22
C ALA A 7 -12.92 30.07 35.70
N ALA A 8 -11.78 30.37 35.09
CA ALA A 8 -11.57 30.17 33.66
C ALA A 8 -11.02 28.75 33.46
N ILE A 9 -11.91 27.76 33.50
CA ILE A 9 -11.60 26.41 33.02
C ILE A 9 -11.65 26.49 31.50
N ILE A 10 -10.47 26.60 30.88
CA ILE A 10 -10.32 26.47 29.43
C ILE A 10 -10.63 25.00 29.10
N PRO A 11 -11.69 24.69 28.35
CA PRO A 11 -11.91 23.33 27.89
C PRO A 11 -10.83 23.04 26.85
N LEU A 12 -9.90 22.16 27.21
CA LEU A 12 -8.94 21.56 26.30
C LEU A 12 -9.76 20.72 25.28
N LEU A 13 -10.15 21.37 24.19
CA LEU A 13 -10.88 20.77 23.07
C LEU A 13 -10.03 19.62 22.51
N LEU A 14 -10.55 18.41 22.74
CA LEU A 14 -10.01 17.14 22.28
C LEU A 14 -9.92 17.14 20.75
N PHE A 15 -8.71 16.92 20.23
CA PHE A 15 -8.49 16.56 18.82
C PHE A 15 -9.01 15.14 18.55
N LEU A 16 -10.33 14.98 18.47
CA LEU A 16 -10.95 13.79 17.88
C LEU A 16 -10.97 13.96 16.36
N ALA A 17 -9.78 13.91 15.74
CA ALA A 17 -9.66 13.70 14.31
C ALA A 17 -9.97 12.22 14.01
N CYS A 18 -11.24 11.84 14.08
CA CYS A 18 -11.70 10.58 13.51
C CYS A 18 -11.67 10.73 11.98
N SER A 19 -10.55 10.37 11.36
CA SER A 19 -10.51 10.09 9.92
C SER A 19 -11.25 8.78 9.66
N SER A 20 -12.58 8.80 9.67
CA SER A 20 -13.38 7.70 9.13
C SER A 20 -13.21 7.70 7.61
N GLY A 21 -12.37 6.78 7.09
CA GLY A 21 -12.28 6.53 5.66
C GLY A 21 -13.59 5.94 5.11
N PRO A 22 -13.80 5.97 3.79
CA PRO A 22 -14.96 5.34 3.16
C PRO A 22 -15.02 3.85 3.53
N THR A 23 -16.20 3.40 3.94
CA THR A 23 -16.44 2.02 4.42
C THR A 23 -16.75 1.04 3.31
N GLU A 24 -17.08 1.52 2.11
CA GLU A 24 -17.40 0.69 0.94
C GLU A 24 -16.72 1.26 -0.31
N ILE A 25 -16.10 0.38 -1.09
CA ILE A 25 -15.56 0.72 -2.41
C ILE A 25 -16.74 0.79 -3.37
N GLU A 26 -16.86 1.90 -4.11
CA GLU A 26 -17.89 2.04 -5.15
C GLU A 26 -17.77 0.90 -6.17
N ALA A 27 -18.91 0.26 -6.50
CA ALA A 27 -18.92 -1.01 -7.24
C ALA A 27 -18.37 -0.94 -8.68
N GLU A 28 -18.19 0.25 -9.26
CA GLU A 28 -17.88 0.43 -10.69
C GLU A 28 -16.72 1.42 -10.92
N LEU A 29 -15.67 1.36 -10.10
CA LEU A 29 -14.47 2.18 -10.32
C LEU A 29 -13.70 1.69 -11.54
N THR A 30 -13.25 2.62 -12.39
CA THR A 30 -12.31 2.33 -13.49
C THR A 30 -10.92 1.94 -12.96
N PRO A 31 -10.07 1.29 -13.77
CA PRO A 31 -8.68 0.98 -13.40
C PRO A 31 -7.90 2.18 -12.82
N SER A 32 -8.03 3.34 -13.47
CA SER A 32 -7.35 4.56 -13.02
C SER A 32 -7.91 5.09 -11.71
N GLN A 33 -9.22 5.01 -11.48
CA GLN A 33 -9.83 5.45 -10.23
C GLN A 33 -9.39 4.56 -9.06
N PHE A 34 -9.32 3.24 -9.25
CA PHE A 34 -8.77 2.34 -8.23
C PHE A 34 -7.37 2.75 -7.79
N PHE A 35 -6.48 3.00 -8.74
CA PHE A 35 -5.11 3.44 -8.44
C PHE A 35 -5.06 4.80 -7.75
N GLN A 36 -5.86 5.77 -8.24
CA GLN A 36 -5.95 7.08 -7.63
C GLN A 36 -6.39 6.99 -6.17
N GLN A 37 -7.46 6.25 -5.88
CA GLN A 37 -7.98 6.06 -4.53
C GLN A 37 -6.98 5.32 -3.62
N ALA A 38 -6.30 4.30 -4.16
CA ALA A 38 -5.28 3.56 -3.41
C ALA A 38 -4.07 4.44 -3.04
N GLN A 39 -3.63 5.31 -3.96
CA GLN A 39 -2.55 6.26 -3.73
C GLN A 39 -2.96 7.34 -2.72
N GLU A 40 -4.13 7.94 -2.89
CA GLU A 40 -4.64 8.93 -1.93
C GLU A 40 -4.79 8.34 -0.52
N ALA A 41 -5.26 7.09 -0.41
CA ALA A 41 -5.34 6.39 0.86
C ALA A 41 -3.93 6.15 1.45
N SER A 42 -2.95 5.78 0.61
CA SER A 42 -1.56 5.60 1.03
C SER A 42 -0.91 6.89 1.52
N ASP A 43 -1.14 8.01 0.82
CA ASP A 43 -0.62 9.34 1.16
C ASP A 43 -1.20 9.85 2.49
N LYS A 44 -2.46 9.50 2.77
CA LYS A 44 -3.12 9.75 4.06
C LYS A 44 -2.67 8.78 5.16
N GLY A 45 -1.75 7.84 4.87
CA GLY A 45 -1.30 6.81 5.79
C GLY A 45 -2.32 5.70 6.07
N ASN A 46 -3.46 5.68 5.35
CA ASN A 46 -4.48 4.65 5.49
C ASN A 46 -4.12 3.41 4.65
N PHE A 47 -3.07 2.72 5.08
CA PHE A 47 -2.49 1.57 4.39
C PHE A 47 -3.43 0.37 4.26
N LYS A 48 -4.36 0.21 5.22
CA LYS A 48 -5.40 -0.83 5.14
C LYS A 48 -6.35 -0.56 3.97
N LEU A 49 -6.83 0.68 3.84
CA LEU A 49 -7.70 1.08 2.75
C LEU A 49 -6.97 1.07 1.40
N ALA A 50 -5.73 1.56 1.36
CA ALA A 50 -4.91 1.50 0.14
C ALA A 50 -4.73 0.07 -0.38
N SER A 51 -4.36 -0.86 0.51
CA SER A 51 -4.25 -2.28 0.16
C SER A 51 -5.58 -2.86 -0.31
N HIS A 52 -6.69 -2.42 0.29
CA HIS A 52 -8.02 -2.86 -0.13
C HIS A 52 -8.34 -2.42 -1.57
N TYR A 53 -8.09 -1.15 -1.93
CA TYR A 53 -8.28 -0.69 -3.30
C TYR A 53 -7.41 -1.44 -4.31
N TYR A 54 -6.13 -1.67 -4.02
CA TYR A 54 -5.26 -2.44 -4.92
C TYR A 54 -5.71 -3.90 -5.09
N ARG A 55 -6.18 -4.56 -4.02
CA ARG A 55 -6.69 -5.93 -4.11
C ARG A 55 -8.00 -5.98 -4.89
N SER A 56 -8.91 -5.05 -4.63
CA SER A 56 -10.16 -4.95 -5.39
C SER A 56 -9.89 -4.66 -6.87
N PHE A 57 -8.90 -3.82 -7.19
CA PHE A 57 -8.44 -3.65 -8.56
C PHE A 57 -8.03 -4.99 -9.21
N GLN A 58 -7.20 -5.78 -8.54
CA GLN A 58 -6.75 -7.08 -9.06
C GLN A 58 -7.90 -8.07 -9.28
N GLU A 59 -8.94 -8.01 -8.44
CA GLU A 59 -10.14 -8.84 -8.55
C GLU A 59 -11.04 -8.42 -9.73
N HIS A 60 -11.22 -7.11 -9.94
CA HIS A 60 -12.12 -6.58 -10.97
C HIS A 60 -11.45 -6.52 -12.35
N TYR A 61 -10.13 -6.34 -12.39
CA TYR A 61 -9.34 -6.17 -13.62
C TYR A 61 -8.16 -7.15 -13.71
N PRO A 62 -8.39 -8.48 -13.67
CA PRO A 62 -7.31 -9.47 -13.71
C PRO A 62 -6.50 -9.44 -15.03
N ASN A 63 -7.08 -8.91 -16.11
CA ASN A 63 -6.45 -8.85 -17.43
C ASN A 63 -5.56 -7.60 -17.63
N GLU A 64 -5.55 -6.64 -16.68
CA GLU A 64 -4.68 -5.45 -16.72
C GLU A 64 -3.27 -5.81 -16.22
N SER A 65 -2.56 -6.68 -16.95
CA SER A 65 -1.31 -7.31 -16.49
C SER A 65 -0.28 -6.31 -15.97
N GLU A 66 -0.02 -5.22 -16.69
CA GLU A 66 0.96 -4.21 -16.26
C GLU A 66 0.58 -3.53 -14.94
N ARG A 67 -0.68 -3.13 -14.80
CA ARG A 67 -1.18 -2.51 -13.56
C ARG A 67 -1.25 -3.53 -12.43
N ASN A 68 -1.51 -4.80 -12.71
CA ASN A 68 -1.49 -5.85 -11.71
C ASN A 68 -0.10 -6.04 -11.10
N LEU A 69 0.97 -5.89 -11.88
CA LEU A 69 2.35 -5.90 -11.38
C LEU A 69 2.63 -4.70 -10.46
N TRP A 70 2.15 -3.50 -10.83
CA TRP A 70 2.21 -2.33 -9.95
C TRP A 70 1.42 -2.54 -8.66
N ALA A 71 0.18 -3.02 -8.74
CA ALA A 71 -0.64 -3.30 -7.57
C ALA A 71 0.03 -4.33 -6.64
N MET A 72 0.67 -5.37 -7.19
CA MET A 72 1.45 -6.34 -6.40
C MET A 72 2.61 -5.68 -5.66
N TYR A 73 3.39 -4.84 -6.36
CA TYR A 73 4.48 -4.08 -5.75
C TYR A 73 3.95 -3.17 -4.62
N GLU A 74 2.88 -2.41 -4.86
CA GLU A 74 2.33 -1.47 -3.89
C GLU A 74 1.79 -2.17 -2.64
N ILE A 75 1.11 -3.31 -2.80
CA ILE A 75 0.65 -4.11 -1.65
C ILE A 75 1.86 -4.63 -0.85
N ALA A 76 2.88 -5.17 -1.51
CA ALA A 76 4.11 -5.64 -0.85
C ALA A 76 4.83 -4.50 -0.13
N PHE A 77 4.93 -3.33 -0.76
CA PHE A 77 5.53 -2.14 -0.19
C PHE A 77 4.74 -1.60 1.01
N ILE A 78 3.41 -1.69 0.98
CA ILE A 78 2.56 -1.38 2.14
C ILE A 78 2.89 -2.30 3.31
N TYR A 79 2.98 -3.62 3.09
CA TYR A 79 3.37 -4.56 4.17
C TYR A 79 4.71 -4.16 4.80
N TYR A 80 5.70 -3.85 3.96
CA TYR A 80 7.00 -3.35 4.41
C TYR A 80 6.87 -2.06 5.24
N LYS A 81 6.10 -1.06 4.77
CA LYS A 81 5.87 0.19 5.51
C LYS A 81 5.17 -0.04 6.86
N THR A 82 4.35 -1.07 6.97
CA THR A 82 3.66 -1.44 8.21
C THR A 82 4.45 -2.38 9.11
N GLY A 83 5.67 -2.75 8.74
CA GLY A 83 6.57 -3.59 9.53
C GLY A 83 6.36 -5.10 9.38
N ASP A 84 5.45 -5.54 8.51
CA ASP A 84 5.26 -6.95 8.19
C ASP A 84 6.19 -7.37 7.04
N ASN A 85 7.47 -7.50 7.38
CA ASN A 85 8.52 -7.86 6.43
C ASN A 85 8.30 -9.23 5.81
N GLN A 86 7.74 -10.18 6.57
CA GLN A 86 7.51 -11.54 6.08
C GLN A 86 6.48 -11.57 4.94
N SER A 87 5.37 -10.85 5.11
CA SER A 87 4.36 -10.71 4.04
C SER A 87 4.91 -9.91 2.85
N ALA A 88 5.71 -8.87 3.12
CA ALA A 88 6.36 -8.08 2.07
C ALA A 88 7.28 -8.93 1.20
N LEU A 89 8.21 -9.69 1.81
CA LEU A 89 9.13 -10.59 1.12
C LEU A 89 8.38 -11.62 0.27
N THR A 90 7.34 -12.24 0.84
CA THR A 90 6.52 -13.24 0.15
C THR A 90 5.89 -12.68 -1.13
N LEU A 91 5.38 -11.44 -1.09
CA LEU A 91 4.78 -10.80 -2.25
C LEU A 91 5.82 -10.29 -3.26
N PHE A 92 6.96 -9.78 -2.79
CA PHE A 92 8.07 -9.44 -3.68
C PHE A 92 8.58 -10.67 -4.42
N ASP A 93 8.75 -11.81 -3.74
CA ASP A 93 9.15 -13.07 -4.37
C ASP A 93 8.15 -13.53 -5.44
N LYS A 94 6.85 -13.43 -5.13
CA LYS A 94 5.80 -13.74 -6.11
C LYS A 94 5.88 -12.81 -7.33
N LEU A 95 6.10 -11.51 -7.11
CA LEU A 95 6.23 -10.53 -8.19
C LEU A 95 7.44 -10.84 -9.07
N LEU A 96 8.62 -11.03 -8.46
CA LEU A 96 9.86 -11.36 -9.19
C LEU A 96 9.75 -12.69 -9.94
N GLY A 97 9.06 -13.67 -9.36
CA GLY A 97 8.72 -14.93 -10.03
C GLY A 97 7.89 -14.72 -11.30
N GLN A 98 6.91 -13.80 -11.29
CA GLN A 98 6.14 -13.48 -12.50
C GLN A 98 6.98 -12.82 -13.60
N TYR A 99 7.98 -12.00 -13.25
CA TYR A 99 8.92 -11.47 -14.23
C TYR A 99 9.78 -12.58 -14.83
N ALA A 100 10.35 -13.46 -14.00
CA ALA A 100 11.16 -14.58 -14.47
C ALA A 100 10.36 -15.55 -15.37
N GLU A 101 9.11 -15.83 -15.01
CA GLU A 101 8.20 -16.64 -15.83
C GLU A 101 7.82 -15.96 -17.16
N ASN A 102 7.71 -14.63 -17.18
CA ASN A 102 7.44 -13.86 -18.40
C ASN A 102 8.67 -13.84 -19.32
N GLU A 103 9.85 -13.58 -18.77
CA GLU A 103 11.12 -13.56 -19.51
C GLU A 103 11.46 -14.92 -20.15
N ALA A 104 11.07 -16.02 -19.50
CA ALA A 104 11.26 -17.37 -20.04
C ALA A 104 10.38 -17.70 -21.27
N LYS A 105 9.39 -16.87 -21.61
CA LYS A 105 8.49 -17.09 -22.76
C LYS A 105 9.03 -16.37 -23.99
N GLU A 106 9.23 -17.11 -25.07
CA GLU A 106 9.83 -16.60 -26.32
C GLU A 106 9.06 -15.40 -26.93
N ASP A 107 7.73 -15.37 -26.80
CA ASP A 107 6.86 -14.34 -27.40
C ASP A 107 6.14 -13.47 -26.34
N ALA A 108 6.67 -13.37 -25.12
CA ALA A 108 6.04 -12.56 -24.09
C ALA A 108 6.11 -11.05 -24.41
N ALA A 109 4.99 -10.37 -24.19
CA ALA A 109 5.00 -8.92 -24.09
C ALA A 109 5.86 -8.48 -22.89
N SER A 110 6.68 -7.47 -23.11
CA SER A 110 7.58 -6.93 -22.09
C SER A 110 6.78 -6.29 -20.95
N TYR A 111 7.07 -6.73 -19.72
CA TYR A 111 6.53 -6.10 -18.52
C TYR A 111 7.24 -4.78 -18.19
N PRO A 112 6.56 -3.83 -17.51
CA PRO A 112 7.18 -2.58 -17.09
C PRO A 112 8.34 -2.84 -16.12
N LEU A 113 9.46 -2.14 -16.26
CA LEU A 113 10.63 -2.36 -15.38
C LEU A 113 10.47 -1.75 -13.97
N GLY A 114 9.54 -0.82 -13.80
CA GLY A 114 9.35 -0.09 -12.53
C GLY A 114 9.09 -1.00 -11.32
N PRO A 115 8.04 -1.84 -11.34
CA PRO A 115 7.75 -2.75 -10.22
C PRO A 115 8.90 -3.73 -9.94
N LEU A 116 9.58 -4.21 -10.98
CA LEU A 116 10.74 -5.10 -10.87
C LEU A 116 11.87 -4.45 -10.08
N ILE A 117 12.38 -3.31 -10.56
CA ILE A 117 13.52 -2.61 -9.95
C ILE A 117 13.21 -2.22 -8.50
N LEU A 118 12.00 -1.74 -8.24
CA LEU A 118 11.60 -1.33 -6.90
C LEU A 118 11.45 -2.54 -5.96
N ALA A 119 10.88 -3.65 -6.44
CA ALA A 119 10.77 -4.88 -5.66
C ALA A 119 12.14 -5.44 -5.26
N GLU A 120 13.08 -5.54 -6.21
CA GLU A 120 14.46 -6.00 -5.92
C GLU A 120 15.12 -5.11 -4.87
N LYS A 121 15.01 -3.79 -5.04
CA LYS A 121 15.60 -2.81 -4.12
C LYS A 121 15.05 -2.91 -2.70
N ILE A 122 13.73 -3.03 -2.55
CA ILE A 122 13.11 -3.10 -1.22
C ILE A 122 13.34 -4.47 -0.58
N LYS A 123 13.26 -5.56 -1.36
CA LYS A 123 13.56 -6.91 -0.88
C LYS A 123 14.99 -6.99 -0.33
N ALA A 124 15.99 -6.55 -1.10
CA ALA A 124 17.39 -6.55 -0.65
C ALA A 124 17.58 -5.77 0.66
N ARG A 125 16.90 -4.61 0.78
CA ARG A 125 16.92 -3.81 2.02
C ARG A 125 16.38 -4.58 3.23
N ILE A 126 15.28 -5.33 3.07
CA ILE A 126 14.70 -6.11 4.17
C ILE A 126 15.69 -7.21 4.59
N GLU A 127 16.20 -7.98 3.62
CA GLU A 127 17.12 -9.09 3.87
C GLU A 127 18.43 -8.65 4.54
N ASP A 128 18.98 -7.51 4.12
CA ASP A 128 20.21 -6.97 4.72
C ASP A 128 19.99 -6.50 6.16
N LYS A 129 18.83 -5.90 6.45
CA LYS A 129 18.46 -5.54 7.82
C LYS A 129 18.35 -6.79 8.71
N GLU A 130 17.69 -7.85 8.22
CA GLU A 130 17.56 -9.10 8.96
C GLU A 130 18.90 -9.81 9.19
N LYS A 131 19.88 -9.68 8.28
CA LYS A 131 21.24 -10.23 8.49
C LYS A 131 21.97 -9.51 9.62
N ILE A 132 21.74 -8.21 9.80
CA ILE A 132 22.39 -7.41 10.85
C ILE A 132 21.79 -7.71 12.23
N GLU A 133 20.49 -8.04 12.28
CA GLU A 133 19.74 -8.28 13.52
C GLU A 133 19.85 -9.73 14.05
N ARG A 134 20.47 -10.64 13.28
CA ARG A 134 20.76 -12.03 13.66
C ARG A 134 22.15 -12.18 14.26
#